data_AF-A0A428W415-F1
#
_entry.id   AF-A0A428W415-F1
#
_cell.length_a   1.000
_cell.length_b   1.000
_cell.length_c   1.000
_cell.angle_alpha   90.00
_cell.angle_beta   90.00
_cell.angle_gamma   90.00
#
_symmetry.space_group_name_H-M   'P 1'
#
loop_
_entity.id
_entity.type
_entity.pdbx_description
1 polymer ?
#
loop_
_entity_poly.entity_id
_entity_poly.type
_entity_poly.pdbx_seq_one_letter_code
_entity_poly.pdbx_strand_id
1 'polypeptide(L)'
;DWAEAVFATNVVFEPLVGVLFRSDLVMQIAARNGDYITPTLIGAGENDYTRDLRYTRALFSLLTKDATHGEHNRSVMQGWLDKWVPVSRHAAYELQPIWSQPADRAVTFADSYAAATADFQTLITDLGLATAKEQ
;
A
#
# COMPACT_ATOMS: atom_id res chain seq x y z
N ASP A 1 -4.03 4.23 -28.23
CA ASP A 1 -2.89 3.31 -28.34
C ASP A 1 -2.96 2.34 -27.16
N TRP A 2 -2.95 1.02 -27.41
CA TRP A 2 -3.06 0.01 -26.35
C TRP A 2 -1.78 -0.09 -25.51
N ALA A 3 -0.61 0.10 -26.13
CA ALA A 3 0.68 0.00 -25.46
C ALA A 3 0.90 1.21 -24.56
N GLU A 4 0.49 2.40 -25.02
CA GLU A 4 0.49 3.61 -24.19
C GLU A 4 -0.39 3.42 -22.94
N ALA A 5 -1.59 2.87 -23.09
CA ALA A 5 -2.50 2.66 -21.96
C ALA A 5 -1.89 1.71 -20.91
N VAL A 6 -1.34 0.57 -21.35
CA VAL A 6 -0.65 -0.38 -20.45
C VAL A 6 0.57 0.25 -19.79
N PHE A 7 1.36 1.04 -20.53
CA PHE A 7 2.52 1.75 -19.99
C PHE A 7 2.12 2.79 -18.95
N ALA A 8 1.16 3.65 -19.28
CA ALA A 8 0.67 4.70 -18.39
C ALA A 8 0.11 4.12 -17.09
N THR A 9 -0.67 3.04 -17.16
CA THR A 9 -1.21 2.38 -15.96
C THR A 9 -0.13 1.69 -15.16
N ASN A 10 0.62 0.74 -15.75
CA ASN A 10 1.45 -0.18 -14.96
C ASN A 10 2.85 0.36 -14.65
N VAL A 11 3.38 1.25 -15.48
CA VAL A 11 4.75 1.80 -15.31
C VAL A 11 4.73 3.15 -14.61
N VAL A 12 3.63 3.91 -14.72
CA VAL A 12 3.56 5.28 -14.18
C VAL A 12 2.54 5.40 -13.06
N PHE A 13 1.26 5.17 -13.33
CA PHE A 13 0.18 5.42 -12.36
C PHE A 13 0.21 4.46 -11.17
N GLU A 14 0.28 3.16 -11.40
CA GLU A 14 0.29 2.15 -10.33
C GLU A 14 1.43 2.38 -9.32
N PRO A 15 2.71 2.53 -9.70
CA PRO A 15 3.76 2.76 -8.72
C PRO A 15 3.69 4.13 -8.03
N LEU A 16 3.21 5.18 -8.70
CA LEU A 16 3.17 6.53 -8.12
C LEU A 16 1.92 6.80 -7.26
N VAL A 17 0.78 6.21 -7.63
CA VAL A 17 -0.52 6.49 -7.01
C VAL A 17 -1.10 5.23 -6.40
N GLY A 18 -1.18 4.13 -7.15
CA GLY A 18 -1.82 2.89 -6.72
C GLY A 18 -1.16 2.28 -5.48
N VAL A 19 0.15 2.02 -5.56
CA VAL A 19 0.96 1.47 -4.46
C VAL A 19 1.02 2.45 -3.28
N LEU A 20 1.26 3.73 -3.55
CA LEU A 20 1.29 4.78 -2.52
C LEU A 20 -0.02 4.79 -1.71
N PHE A 21 -1.17 4.72 -2.39
CA PHE A 21 -2.46 4.71 -1.71
C PHE A 21 -2.72 3.38 -0.99
N ARG A 22 -2.62 2.24 -1.69
CA ARG A 22 -3.01 0.94 -1.12
C ARG A 22 -2.06 0.48 -0.01
N SER A 23 -0.75 0.48 -0.29
CA SER A 23 0.26 -0.11 0.60
C SER A 23 0.75 0.87 1.66
N ASP A 24 0.95 2.14 1.30
CA ASP A 24 1.55 3.11 2.22
C ASP A 24 0.53 3.88 3.07
N LEU A 25 -0.75 3.87 2.68
CA LEU A 25 -1.84 4.42 3.50
C LEU A 25 -2.79 3.33 3.99
N VAL A 26 -3.57 2.72 3.09
CA VAL A 26 -4.72 1.89 3.51
C VAL A 26 -4.28 0.69 4.36
N MET A 27 -3.24 -0.03 3.95
CA MET A 27 -2.69 -1.16 4.72
C MET A 27 -2.15 -0.75 6.10
N GLN A 28 -1.70 0.49 6.29
CA GLN A 28 -1.17 0.97 7.57
C GLN A 28 -2.25 1.31 8.59
N ILE A 29 -3.44 1.70 8.11
CA ILE A 29 -4.49 2.28 8.96
C ILE A 29 -5.69 1.33 9.15
N ALA A 30 -5.94 0.41 8.22
CA ALA A 30 -7.15 -0.40 8.21
C ALA A 30 -7.35 -1.20 9.50
N ALA A 31 -6.38 -2.01 9.91
CA ALA A 31 -6.49 -2.85 11.10
C ALA A 31 -6.67 -2.03 12.40
N ARG A 32 -6.04 -0.84 12.48
CA ARG A 32 -6.17 0.06 13.63
C ARG A 32 -7.56 0.69 13.73
N ASN A 33 -8.25 0.80 12.60
CA ASN A 33 -9.63 1.24 12.51
C ASN A 33 -10.63 0.08 12.55
N GLY A 34 -10.20 -1.11 12.99
CA GLY A 34 -11.05 -2.30 13.10
C GLY A 34 -11.42 -2.95 11.75
N ASP A 35 -10.79 -2.54 10.66
CA ASP A 35 -11.00 -3.10 9.34
C ASP A 35 -9.92 -4.15 9.00
N TYR A 36 -10.33 -5.42 9.10
CA TYR A 36 -9.51 -6.57 8.75
C TYR A 36 -9.84 -7.16 7.37
N ILE A 37 -10.90 -6.67 6.72
CA ILE A 37 -11.36 -7.17 5.41
C ILE A 37 -10.62 -6.47 4.28
N THR A 38 -10.50 -5.14 4.35
CA THR A 38 -9.78 -4.36 3.33
C THR A 38 -8.34 -4.83 3.14
N PRO A 39 -7.54 -5.11 4.21
CA PRO A 39 -6.21 -5.67 4.04
C PRO A 39 -6.19 -7.01 3.30
N THR A 40 -7.19 -7.86 3.53
CA THR A 40 -7.30 -9.16 2.86
C THR A 40 -7.58 -8.99 1.36
N LEU A 41 -8.50 -8.09 1.01
CA LEU A 41 -8.82 -7.75 -0.39
C LEU A 41 -7.63 -7.11 -1.11
N ILE A 42 -6.96 -6.14 -0.46
CA ILE A 42 -5.76 -5.50 -1.00
C ILE A 42 -4.65 -6.53 -1.18
N GLY A 43 -4.45 -7.45 -0.23
CA GLY A 43 -3.47 -8.53 -0.36
C GLY A 43 -3.67 -9.39 -1.61
N ALA A 44 -4.93 -9.72 -1.94
CA ALA A 44 -5.24 -10.40 -3.20
C ALA A 44 -4.94 -9.51 -4.43
N GLY A 45 -5.30 -8.23 -4.37
CA GLY A 45 -5.01 -7.26 -5.43
C GLY A 45 -3.52 -7.01 -5.65
N GLU A 46 -2.69 -7.03 -4.61
CA GLU A 46 -1.22 -6.87 -4.72
C GLU A 46 -0.57 -8.06 -5.43
N ASN A 47 -1.14 -9.26 -5.30
CA ASN A 47 -0.71 -10.41 -6.08
C ASN A 47 -1.03 -10.23 -7.58
N ASP A 48 -2.22 -9.71 -7.92
CA ASP A 48 -2.58 -9.36 -9.29
C ASP A 48 -1.66 -8.26 -9.84
N TYR A 49 -1.41 -7.19 -9.08
CA TYR A 49 -0.46 -6.15 -9.44
C TYR A 49 0.95 -6.71 -9.69
N THR A 50 1.43 -7.62 -8.84
CA THR A 50 2.73 -8.28 -9.02
C THR A 50 2.80 -9.10 -10.31
N ARG A 51 1.72 -9.82 -10.65
CA ARG A 51 1.60 -10.51 -11.94
C ARG A 51 1.64 -9.51 -13.10
N ASP A 52 0.90 -8.42 -12.98
CA ASP A 52 0.74 -7.45 -14.05
C ASP A 52 2.04 -6.67 -14.32
N LEU A 53 2.74 -6.29 -13.26
CA LEU A 53 4.06 -5.68 -13.35
C LEU A 53 5.10 -6.63 -13.96
N ARG A 54 5.01 -7.94 -13.67
CA ARG A 54 5.93 -8.94 -14.25
C ARG A 54 5.80 -9.03 -15.77
N TYR A 55 4.58 -9.16 -16.30
CA TYR A 55 4.41 -9.20 -17.76
C TYR A 55 4.76 -7.84 -18.39
N THR A 56 4.41 -6.73 -17.73
CA THR A 56 4.71 -5.37 -18.18
C THR A 56 6.22 -5.18 -18.37
N ARG A 57 7.03 -5.60 -17.40
CA ARG A 57 8.50 -5.55 -17.49
C ARG A 57 9.03 -6.39 -18.63
N ALA A 58 8.49 -7.60 -18.82
CA ALA A 58 8.91 -8.47 -19.93
C ALA A 58 8.58 -7.84 -21.29
N LEU A 59 7.35 -7.34 -21.47
CA LEU A 59 6.89 -6.69 -22.70
C LEU A 59 7.73 -5.46 -23.05
N PHE A 60 7.86 -4.50 -22.12
CA PHE A 60 8.60 -3.27 -22.41
C PHE A 60 10.11 -3.51 -22.46
N SER A 61 10.65 -4.51 -21.75
CA SER A 61 12.04 -4.94 -21.96
C SER A 61 12.28 -5.50 -23.35
N LEU A 62 11.32 -6.24 -23.93
CA LEU A 62 11.44 -6.73 -25.31
C LEU A 62 11.48 -5.54 -26.29
N LEU A 63 10.55 -4.60 -26.16
CA LEU A 63 10.43 -3.45 -27.05
C LEU A 63 11.62 -2.48 -26.94
N THR A 64 12.11 -2.24 -25.73
CA THR A 64 13.27 -1.35 -25.50
C THR A 64 14.60 -2.01 -25.83
N LYS A 65 14.67 -3.33 -25.98
CA LYS A 65 15.90 -4.05 -26.39
C LYS A 65 15.85 -4.55 -27.83
N ASP A 66 14.80 -4.19 -28.57
CA ASP A 66 14.68 -4.56 -29.97
C ASP A 66 15.84 -3.99 -30.80
N ALA A 67 16.42 -4.84 -31.65
CA ALA A 67 17.64 -4.50 -32.41
C ALA A 67 17.37 -3.51 -33.55
N THR A 68 16.15 -3.47 -34.08
CA THR A 68 15.80 -2.68 -35.27
C THR A 68 15.05 -1.40 -34.91
N HIS A 69 14.13 -1.49 -33.94
CA HIS A 69 13.20 -0.43 -33.54
C HIS A 69 13.42 0.06 -32.10
N GLY A 70 14.41 -0.46 -31.37
CA GLY A 70 14.63 -0.14 -29.96
C GLY A 70 14.77 1.37 -29.67
N GLU A 71 15.53 2.10 -30.49
CA GLU A 71 15.66 3.57 -30.34
C GLU A 71 14.33 4.29 -30.53
N HIS A 72 13.58 3.93 -31.58
CA HIS A 72 12.27 4.51 -31.85
C HIS A 72 11.29 4.21 -30.71
N ASN A 73 11.25 2.96 -30.24
CA ASN A 73 10.38 2.53 -29.14
C ASN A 73 10.70 3.29 -27.84
N ARG A 74 11.99 3.50 -27.52
CA ARG A 74 12.38 4.31 -26.34
C ARG A 74 11.96 5.77 -26.48
N SER A 75 12.10 6.36 -27.67
CA SER A 75 11.63 7.73 -27.93
C SER A 75 10.11 7.86 -27.75
N VAL A 76 9.33 6.89 -28.22
CA VAL A 76 7.87 6.85 -28.02
C VAL A 76 7.53 6.73 -26.52
N MET A 77 8.17 5.79 -25.81
CA MET A 77 7.95 5.61 -24.37
C MET A 77 8.38 6.82 -23.55
N GLN A 78 9.42 7.54 -23.97
CA GLN A 78 9.80 8.81 -23.35
C GLN A 78 8.69 9.85 -23.49
N GLY A 79 8.06 9.95 -24.67
CA GLY A 79 6.89 10.81 -24.87
C GLY A 79 5.72 10.43 -23.96
N TRP A 80 5.52 9.14 -23.69
CA TRP A 80 4.52 8.69 -22.72
C TRP A 80 4.88 9.07 -21.28
N LEU A 81 6.15 8.95 -20.88
CA LEU A 81 6.62 9.41 -19.57
C LEU A 81 6.37 10.91 -19.39
N ASP A 82 6.77 11.71 -20.37
CA ASP A 82 6.62 13.17 -20.36
C ASP A 82 5.15 13.57 -20.21
N LYS A 83 4.24 12.79 -20.78
CA LYS A 83 2.79 13.00 -20.69
C LYS A 83 2.20 12.56 -19.35
N TRP A 84 2.52 11.36 -18.88
CA TRP A 84 1.77 10.71 -17.79
C TRP A 84 2.40 10.90 -16.40
N VAL A 85 3.71 11.16 -16.30
CA VAL A 85 4.37 11.41 -15.02
C VAL A 85 3.84 12.68 -14.33
N PRO A 86 3.69 13.84 -15.00
CA PRO A 86 3.22 15.05 -14.32
C PRO A 86 1.83 14.88 -13.70
N VAL A 87 0.89 14.30 -14.44
CA VAL A 87 -0.48 14.09 -13.95
C VAL A 87 -0.55 13.06 -12.82
N SER A 88 0.25 12.00 -12.89
CA SER A 88 0.29 10.96 -11.85
C SER A 88 0.95 11.48 -10.56
N ARG A 89 2.02 12.28 -10.68
CA ARG A 89 2.64 12.93 -9.52
C ARG A 89 1.70 13.95 -8.89
N HIS A 90 1.01 14.74 -9.71
CA HIS A 90 0.01 15.68 -9.19
C HIS A 90 -1.09 14.92 -8.42
N ALA A 91 -1.66 13.85 -8.98
CA ALA A 91 -2.64 13.02 -8.29
C ALA A 91 -2.09 12.42 -6.98
N ALA A 92 -0.85 11.94 -6.97
CA ALA A 92 -0.20 11.44 -5.75
C ALA A 92 -0.06 12.55 -4.68
N TYR A 93 0.30 13.77 -5.07
CA TYR A 93 0.38 14.91 -4.15
C TYR A 93 -0.99 15.33 -3.62
N GLU A 94 -2.04 15.27 -4.42
CA GLU A 94 -3.42 15.58 -3.99
C GLU A 94 -3.95 14.56 -2.96
N LEU A 95 -3.29 13.41 -2.78
CA LEU A 95 -3.58 12.49 -1.68
C LEU A 95 -3.00 12.96 -0.33
N GLN A 96 -2.09 13.95 -0.30
CA GLN A 96 -1.48 14.42 0.96
C GLN A 96 -2.47 14.71 2.10
N PRO A 97 -3.65 15.34 1.87
CA PRO A 97 -4.58 15.66 2.95
C PRO A 97 -5.08 14.42 3.72
N ILE A 98 -5.18 13.25 3.09
CA ILE A 98 -5.64 12.02 3.75
C ILE A 98 -4.54 11.33 4.57
N TRP A 99 -3.27 11.73 4.44
CA TRP A 99 -2.17 11.22 5.28
C TRP A 99 -2.17 11.81 6.69
N SER A 100 -2.83 12.95 6.90
CA SER A 100 -2.91 13.61 8.22
C SER A 100 -4.21 13.29 8.98
N GLN A 101 -5.13 12.55 8.37
CA GLN A 101 -6.40 12.15 9.02
C GLN A 101 -6.26 10.97 10.00
N PRO A 102 -5.38 9.96 9.77
CA PRO A 102 -5.19 8.87 10.70
C PRO A 102 -4.52 9.37 11.98
N ALA A 103 -5.32 9.70 12.99
CA ALA A 103 -4.84 10.15 14.29
C ALA A 103 -4.51 8.94 15.18
N ASP A 104 -3.44 8.21 14.87
CA ASP A 104 -3.00 7.12 15.74
C ASP A 104 -1.81 7.51 16.60
N ARG A 105 -2.04 7.51 17.91
CA ARG A 105 -0.96 7.47 18.90
C ARG A 105 -0.40 6.05 18.93
N ALA A 106 0.92 5.91 18.86
CA ALA A 106 1.54 4.60 19.00
C ALA A 106 1.16 3.99 20.37
N VAL A 107 0.51 2.82 20.36
CA VAL A 107 0.23 2.04 21.57
C VAL A 107 1.55 1.54 22.13
N THR A 108 1.87 1.88 23.37
CA THR A 108 3.12 1.42 24.00
C THR A 108 2.94 0.05 24.64
N PHE A 109 4.04 -0.66 24.90
CA PHE A 109 4.00 -1.88 25.69
C PHE A 109 3.35 -1.66 27.06
N ALA A 110 3.63 -0.53 27.70
CA ALA A 110 3.07 -0.18 29.00
C ALA A 110 1.54 -0.05 28.95
N ASP A 111 1.00 0.59 27.91
CA ASP A 111 -0.44 0.72 27.71
C ASP A 111 -1.10 -0.66 27.53
N SER A 112 -0.54 -1.50 26.66
CA SER A 112 -1.03 -2.85 26.41
C SER A 112 -0.96 -3.75 27.66
N TYR A 113 0.14 -3.67 28.41
CA TYR A 113 0.33 -4.46 29.62
C TYR A 113 -0.63 -4.03 30.74
N ALA A 114 -0.83 -2.72 30.91
CA ALA A 114 -1.80 -2.20 31.87
C ALA A 114 -3.23 -2.65 31.54
N ALA A 115 -3.64 -2.56 30.27
CA ALA A 115 -4.95 -3.04 29.82
C ALA A 115 -5.13 -4.54 30.06
N ALA A 116 -4.15 -5.36 29.64
CA ALA A 116 -4.19 -6.81 29.85
C ALA A 116 -4.26 -7.19 31.34
N THR A 117 -3.55 -6.46 32.19
CA THR A 117 -3.56 -6.69 33.65
C THR A 117 -4.91 -6.31 34.26
N ALA A 118 -5.52 -5.21 33.82
CA ALA A 118 -6.85 -4.80 34.27
C ALA A 118 -7.95 -5.80 33.87
N ASP A 119 -7.91 -6.29 32.63
CA ASP A 119 -8.83 -7.32 32.14
C ASP A 119 -8.68 -8.62 32.93
N PHE A 120 -7.44 -9.04 33.19
CA PHE A 120 -7.14 -10.20 34.01
C PHE A 120 -7.67 -10.05 35.45
N GLN A 121 -7.47 -8.91 36.10
CA GLN A 121 -7.97 -8.66 37.45
C GLN A 121 -9.50 -8.70 37.51
N THR A 122 -10.17 -8.14 36.49
CA THR A 122 -11.63 -8.21 36.35
C THR A 122 -12.08 -9.66 36.26
N LEU A 123 -11.48 -10.44 35.36
CA LEU A 123 -11.79 -11.87 35.19
C LEU A 123 -11.59 -12.68 36.48
N ILE A 124 -10.48 -12.48 37.18
CA ILE A 124 -10.18 -13.18 38.44
C ILE A 124 -11.23 -12.83 39.51
N THR A 125 -11.61 -11.55 39.60
CA THR A 125 -12.65 -11.09 40.53
C THR A 125 -14.01 -11.70 40.21
N ASP A 126 -14.40 -11.73 38.94
CA ASP A 126 -15.67 -12.34 38.49
C ASP A 126 -15.72 -13.84 38.77
N LEU A 127 -14.57 -14.52 38.74
CA LEU A 127 -14.43 -15.93 39.12
C LEU A 127 -14.39 -16.16 40.64
N GLY A 128 -14.46 -15.09 41.46
CA GLY A 128 -14.38 -15.18 42.92
C GLY A 128 -12.99 -15.55 43.43
N LEU A 129 -11.95 -15.37 42.61
CA LEU A 129 -10.56 -15.65 42.93
C LEU A 129 -9.85 -14.35 43.33
N ALA A 130 -8.69 -14.48 43.96
CA ALA A 130 -7.82 -13.34 44.28
C ALA A 130 -6.38 -13.65 43.90
N THR A 131 -5.71 -12.70 43.28
CA THR A 131 -4.26 -12.78 43.05
C THR A 131 -3.51 -12.54 44.36
N ALA A 132 -2.39 -13.24 44.55
CA ALA A 132 -1.46 -12.89 45.61
C ALA A 132 -0.90 -11.48 45.32
N LYS A 133 -0.76 -10.63 46.34
CA LYS A 133 -0.09 -9.33 46.18
C LYS A 133 1.32 -9.57 45.62
N GLU A 134 1.58 -9.08 44.42
CA GLU A 134 2.93 -9.08 43.83
C GLU A 134 3.91 -8.41 44.80
N GLN A 135 5.05 -9.05 45.05
CA GLN A 135 6.18 -8.51 45.84
C GLN A 135 6.97 -7.50 45.02
#